data_AF-A0A850LNV3-F1
#
_entry.id   AF-A0A850LNV3-F1
#
_cell.length_a   1.000
_cell.length_b   1.000
_cell.length_c   1.000
_cell.angle_alpha   90.00
_cell.angle_beta   90.00
_cell.angle_gamma   90.00
#
_symmetry.space_group_name_H-M   'P 1'
#
loop_
_entity.id
_entity.type
_entity.pdbx_description
1 polymer ?
#
loop_
_entity_poly.entity_id
_entity_poly.type
_entity_poly.pdbx_seq_one_letter_code
_entity_poly.pdbx_strand_id
1 'polypeptide(L)' 'AVEYATLEWVGWFNNRRLPEPIGNIPPAEAEANFYATRETENMAA' A
#
# COMPACT_ATOMS: atom_id res chain seq x y z
N ALA A 1 9.54 23.10 6.35
CA ALA A 1 9.43 22.34 7.61
C ALA A 1 8.24 21.38 7.57
N VAL A 2 7.01 21.86 7.31
CA VAL A 2 5.82 21.01 7.22
C VAL A 2 5.93 19.95 6.13
N GLU A 3 6.45 20.29 4.95
CA GLU A 3 6.60 19.35 3.83
C GLU A 3 7.43 18.11 4.20
N TYR A 4 8.53 18.28 4.93
CA TYR A 4 9.35 17.16 5.40
C TYR A 4 8.60 16.27 6.39
N ALA A 5 7.90 16.86 7.35
CA ALA A 5 7.08 16.10 8.29
C ALA A 5 5.97 15.30 7.58
N THR A 6 5.36 15.89 6.53
CA THR A 6 4.39 15.19 5.69
C THR A 6 5.02 14.04 4.92
N LEU A 7 6.21 14.22 4.34
CA LEU A 7 6.93 13.16 3.63
C LEU A 7 7.28 11.99 4.56
N GLU A 8 7.71 12.29 5.78
CA GLU A 8 8.00 11.26 6.79
C GLU A 8 6.74 10.49 7.19
N TRP A 9 5.62 11.20 7.42
CA TRP A 9 4.36 10.57 7.76
C TRP A 9 3.83 9.68 6.63
N VAL A 10 3.85 10.17 5.38
CA VAL A 10 3.43 9.40 4.19
C VAL A 10 4.33 8.18 4.01
N GLY A 11 5.64 8.33 4.17
CA GLY A 11 6.60 7.23 4.09
C GLY A 11 6.31 6.14 5.12
N TRP A 12 6.09 6.53 6.38
CA TRP A 12 5.71 5.59 7.43
C TRP A 12 4.35 4.94 7.17
N PHE A 13 3.33 5.71 6.79
CA PHE A 13 1.99 5.21 6.57
C PHE A 13 1.94 4.18 5.45
N ASN A 14 2.58 4.45 4.30
CA ASN A 14 2.51 3.56 3.14
C ASN A 14 3.43 2.34 3.25
N ASN A 15 4.60 2.48 3.89
CA ASN A 15 5.65 1.46 3.81
C ASN A 15 5.95 0.76 5.14
N ARG A 16 5.41 1.22 6.27
CA ARG A 16 5.76 0.67 7.60
C ARG A 16 4.57 0.41 8.52
N ARG A 17 3.46 1.13 8.36
CA ARG A 17 2.25 0.91 9.15
C ARG A 17 1.65 -0.46 8.79
N LEU A 18 1.32 -1.26 9.80
CA LEU A 18 0.72 -2.58 9.63
C LEU A 18 -0.72 -2.57 10.16
N PRO A 19 -1.74 -2.56 9.28
CA PRO A 19 -3.14 -2.59 9.69
C PRO A 19 -3.68 -4.03 9.70
N GLU A 20 -4.32 -4.43 10.80
CA GLU A 20 -4.99 -5.73 10.91
C GLU A 20 -6.04 -6.00 9.80
N PRO A 21 -6.87 -5.03 9.36
CA PRO A 21 -7.90 -5.28 8.35
C PRO A 21 -7.39 -5.75 6.98
N ILE A 22 -6.15 -5.41 6.63
CA ILE A 22 -5.54 -5.80 5.34
C ILE A 22 -4.50 -6.92 5.51
N GLY A 23 -4.50 -7.61 6.66
CA GLY A 23 -3.63 -8.77 6.90
C GLY A 23 -2.26 -8.44 7.50
N ASN A 24 -2.11 -7.27 8.14
CA ASN A 24 -0.86 -6.84 8.78
C ASN A 24 0.33 -6.72 7.79
N ILE A 25 0.06 -6.32 6.55
CA ILE A 25 1.08 -5.95 5.55
C ILE A 25 1.06 -4.43 5.30
N PRO A 26 2.17 -3.83 4.83
CA PRO A 26 2.18 -2.42 4.46
C PRO A 26 1.12 -2.08 3.40
N PRO A 27 0.45 -0.91 3.48
CA PRO A 27 -0.56 -0.51 2.51
C PRO A 27 -0.07 -0.54 1.05
N ALA A 28 1.17 -0.16 0.78
CA ALA A 28 1.73 -0.21 -0.57
C ALA A 28 1.83 -1.65 -1.11
N GLU A 29 2.10 -2.63 -0.25
CA GLU A 29 2.13 -4.04 -0.63
C GLU A 29 0.72 -4.58 -0.88
N ALA A 30 -0.25 -4.23 -0.03
CA ALA A 30 -1.64 -4.60 -0.25
C ALA A 30 -2.20 -4.04 -1.57
N GLU A 31 -1.87 -2.79 -1.90
CA GLU A 31 -2.25 -2.16 -3.16
C GLU A 31 -1.59 -2.84 -4.37
N ALA A 32 -0.29 -3.16 -4.27
CA ALA A 32 0.41 -3.90 -5.32
C ALA A 32 -0.22 -5.28 -5.58
N ASN A 33 -0.54 -6.01 -4.52
CA ASN A 33 -1.21 -7.32 -4.62
C ASN A 33 -2.59 -7.19 -5.28
N PHE A 34 -3.37 -6.18 -4.90
CA PHE A 34 -4.68 -5.91 -5.49
C PHE A 34 -4.59 -5.67 -6.99
N TYR A 35 -3.67 -4.81 -7.44
CA TYR A 35 -3.51 -4.54 -8.87
C TYR A 35 -2.99 -5.76 -9.64
N ALA A 36 -2.03 -6.52 -9.08
CA ALA A 36 -1.55 -7.74 -9.71
C ALA A 36 -2.68 -8.77 -9.92
N THR A 37 -3.56 -8.95 -8.93
CA THR A 37 -4.74 -9.80 -9.07
C THR A 37 -5.70 -9.26 -10.13
N ARG A 38 -6.01 -7.95 -10.13
CA ARG A 38 -6.90 -7.34 -11.12
C ARG A 38 -6.37 -7.41 -12.55
N GLU A 39 -5.07 -7.21 -12.74
CA GLU A 39 -4.44 -7.36 -14.06
C GLU A 39 -4.53 -8.80 -14.54
N THR A 40 -4.31 -9.77 -13.64
CA THR A 40 -4.47 -11.19 -13.94
C THR A 40 -5.90 -11.54 -14.34
N GLU A 41 -6.91 -11.03 -13.61
CA GLU A 41 -8.33 -11.21 -13.95
C GLU A 41 -8.68 -10.60 -15.31
N ASN A 42 -8.20 -9.39 -15.60
CA ASN A 42 -8.42 -8.74 -16.90
C ASN A 42 -7.77 -9.49 -18.07
N MET A 43 -6.62 -10.15 -17.84
CA MET A 43 -5.94 -10.95 -18.88
C MET A 43 -6.61 -12.31 -19.13
N ALA A 44 -7.38 -12.83 -18.16
CA ALA A 44 -8.05 -14.11 -18.24
C ALA A 44 -9.48 -14.05 -18.81
N ALA A 45 -10.03 -12.85 -19.01
CA ALA A 45 -11.36 -12.58 -19.57
C ALA A 45 -11.32 -12.42 -21.09
#